data_AF-K1Y002-F1
#
_entry.id   AF-K1Y002-F1
#
_cell.length_a   1.000
_cell.length_b   1.000
_cell.length_c   1.000
_cell.angle_alpha   90.00
_cell.angle_beta   90.00
_cell.angle_gamma   90.00
#
_symmetry.space_group_name_H-M   'P 1'
#
loop_
_entity.id
_entity.type
_entity.pdbx_description
1 polymer ?
#
loop_
_entity_poly.entity_id
_entity_poly.type
_entity_poly.pdbx_seq_one_letter_code
_entity_poly.pdbx_strand_id
1 'polypeptide(L)'
;GAIIERSVTVDLGAGGSLLYQLRNADFTTAANMAGAINSRFGESTAFPETSGSVKVAIPDKFKDDIVDFIAAVEVLNVEADSSAKVVVNERTGTIVMGRDVRLSTVAVSHGNLSLIVREEVNVSQPNPLAEGETVVAPKTAVKVVEEQGQLVLLDMNKGVSIGEIANALNAIGATPRDLIAIFLAIKASGSLHGELIIL
;
A
#
# COMPACT_ATOMS: atom_id res chain seq x y z
N GLY A 1 -21.90 -25.54 43.76
CA GLY A 1 -20.71 -24.76 44.11
C GLY A 1 -20.36 -23.89 42.93
N ALA A 2 -20.24 -22.58 43.13
CA ALA A 2 -19.84 -21.67 42.06
C ALA A 2 -18.32 -21.54 42.06
N ILE A 3 -17.72 -21.65 40.88
CA ILE A 3 -16.29 -21.37 40.65
C ILE A 3 -16.19 -19.85 40.57
N ILE A 4 -15.45 -19.24 41.50
CA ILE A 4 -15.08 -17.83 41.40
C ILE A 4 -13.77 -17.80 40.63
N GLU A 5 -13.83 -17.40 39.36
CA GLU A 5 -12.62 -17.08 38.61
C GLU A 5 -12.04 -15.78 39.19
N ARG A 6 -10.77 -15.86 39.64
CA ARG A 6 -10.02 -14.70 40.09
C ARG A 6 -9.72 -13.84 38.88
N SER A 7 -10.38 -12.69 38.76
CA SER A 7 -10.00 -11.65 37.81
C SER A 7 -8.55 -11.26 38.07
N VAL A 8 -7.67 -11.50 37.11
CA VAL A 8 -6.32 -10.93 37.14
C VAL A 8 -6.50 -9.42 37.06
N THR A 9 -6.12 -8.69 38.10
CA THR A 9 -6.08 -7.22 38.06
C THR A 9 -5.02 -6.84 37.03
N VAL A 10 -5.44 -6.59 35.79
CA VAL A 10 -4.58 -5.98 34.79
C VAL A 10 -4.39 -4.54 35.24
N ASP A 11 -3.22 -4.24 35.79
CA ASP A 11 -2.85 -2.88 36.17
C ASP A 11 -2.53 -2.09 34.89
N LEU A 12 -3.58 -1.66 34.21
CA LEU A 12 -3.51 -0.90 32.96
C LEU A 12 -2.83 0.45 33.26
N GLY A 13 -1.69 0.69 32.64
CA GLY A 13 -0.92 1.92 32.86
C GLY A 13 -0.06 1.91 34.13
N ALA A 14 0.26 0.73 34.68
CA ALA A 14 1.27 0.59 35.74
C ALA A 14 2.55 1.37 35.37
N GLY A 15 2.86 2.44 36.12
CA GLY A 15 4.00 3.33 35.83
C GLY A 15 3.69 4.52 34.91
N GLY A 16 2.43 4.86 34.66
CA GLY A 16 2.00 6.08 33.96
C GLY A 16 2.20 6.07 32.45
N SER A 17 2.49 4.90 31.86
CA SER A 17 2.67 4.74 30.42
C SER A 17 2.11 3.42 29.91
N LEU A 18 1.75 3.40 28.63
CA LEU A 18 1.26 2.26 27.89
C LEU A 18 2.31 1.88 26.84
N LEU A 19 2.50 0.58 26.63
CA LEU A 19 3.38 0.07 25.59
C LEU A 19 2.53 -0.59 24.50
N TYR A 20 2.51 0.02 23.31
CA TYR A 20 1.83 -0.53 22.14
C TYR A 20 2.81 -1.35 21.34
N GLN A 21 2.40 -2.56 20.93
CA GLN A 21 3.18 -3.43 20.05
C GLN A 21 2.55 -3.44 18.65
N LEU A 22 3.36 -3.17 17.64
CA LEU A 22 2.96 -3.25 16.25
C LEU A 22 2.97 -4.71 15.80
N ARG A 23 1.93 -5.12 15.07
CA ARG A 23 1.84 -6.48 14.49
C ARG A 23 2.96 -6.75 13.48
N ASN A 24 3.28 -5.74 12.67
CA ASN A 24 4.39 -5.78 11.72
C ASN A 24 5.38 -4.70 12.14
N ALA A 25 6.61 -5.11 12.48
CA ALA A 25 7.63 -4.16 12.90
C ALA A 25 8.11 -3.32 11.71
N ASP A 26 7.96 -2.00 11.80
CA ASP A 26 8.38 -1.04 10.79
C ASP A 26 8.64 0.33 11.45
N PHE A 27 9.82 0.91 11.18
CA PHE A 27 10.23 2.18 11.79
C PHE A 27 9.36 3.35 11.34
N THR A 28 8.95 3.37 10.07
CA THR A 28 8.11 4.44 9.51
C THR A 28 6.73 4.43 10.16
N THR A 29 6.13 3.25 10.30
CA THR A 29 4.84 3.04 10.95
C THR A 29 4.90 3.40 12.43
N ALA A 30 5.94 2.98 13.15
CA ALA A 30 6.13 3.35 14.55
C ALA A 30 6.28 4.87 14.74
N ALA A 31 7.04 5.54 13.85
CA ALA A 31 7.19 6.99 13.84
C ALA A 31 5.87 7.72 13.50
N ASN A 32 5.15 7.26 12.47
CA ASN A 32 3.85 7.80 12.09
C ASN A 32 2.82 7.66 13.22
N MET A 33 2.81 6.50 13.91
CA MET A 33 1.95 6.27 15.07
C MET A 33 2.26 7.25 16.20
N ALA A 34 3.54 7.42 16.55
CA ALA A 34 3.94 8.39 17.57
C ALA A 34 3.56 9.82 17.17
N GLY A 35 3.76 10.20 15.92
CA GLY A 35 3.38 11.52 15.38
C GLY A 35 1.86 11.77 15.45
N ALA A 36 1.04 10.78 15.10
CA ALA A 36 -0.41 10.87 15.19
C ALA A 36 -0.91 11.04 16.63
N ILE A 37 -0.32 10.30 17.58
CA ILE A 37 -0.64 10.41 19.01
C ILE A 37 -0.21 11.78 19.53
N ASN A 38 1.02 12.22 19.24
CA ASN A 38 1.53 13.52 19.66
C ASN A 38 0.67 14.67 19.12
N SER A 39 0.24 14.60 17.87
CA SER A 39 -0.61 15.61 17.24
C SER A 39 -1.97 15.77 17.94
N ARG A 40 -2.54 14.70 18.52
CA ARG A 40 -3.85 14.73 19.19
C ARG A 40 -3.76 15.03 20.68
N PHE A 41 -2.74 14.51 21.36
CA PHE A 41 -2.67 14.51 22.83
C PHE A 41 -1.61 15.45 23.40
N GLY A 42 -0.73 15.99 22.55
CA GLY A 42 0.33 16.92 22.91
C GLY A 42 1.71 16.36 22.55
N GLU A 43 2.65 17.26 22.30
CA GLU A 43 4.05 16.90 22.08
C GLU A 43 4.59 16.04 23.22
N SER A 44 5.46 15.07 22.91
CA SER A 44 6.07 14.15 23.88
C SER A 44 5.10 13.19 24.60
N THR A 45 3.91 12.94 24.05
CA THR A 45 2.99 11.92 24.57
C THR A 45 3.41 10.51 24.15
N ALA A 46 3.93 10.33 22.95
CA ALA A 46 4.33 9.06 22.37
C ALA A 46 5.75 9.09 21.81
N PHE A 47 6.47 7.99 22.03
CA PHE A 47 7.84 7.78 21.57
C PHE A 47 7.99 6.36 21.00
N PRO A 48 8.47 6.21 19.76
CA PRO A 48 8.81 4.90 19.22
C PRO A 48 10.08 4.39 19.90
N GLU A 49 9.99 3.30 20.68
CA GLU A 49 11.15 2.69 21.34
C GLU A 49 11.91 1.76 20.37
N THR A 50 11.19 1.04 19.52
CA THR A 50 11.74 0.14 18.50
C THR A 50 10.87 0.17 17.23
N SER A 51 11.26 -0.56 16.18
CA SER A 51 10.40 -0.76 14.99
C SER A 51 9.08 -1.46 15.31
N GLY A 52 9.00 -2.19 16.42
CA GLY A 52 7.81 -2.95 16.83
C GLY A 52 7.09 -2.40 18.06
N SER A 53 7.60 -1.33 18.70
CA SER A 53 7.03 -0.84 19.96
C SER A 53 7.00 0.69 20.06
N VAL A 54 5.87 1.19 20.54
CA VAL A 54 5.63 2.62 20.80
C VAL A 54 5.20 2.79 22.24
N LYS A 55 5.98 3.55 23.02
CA LYS A 55 5.66 3.90 24.39
C LYS A 55 4.85 5.19 24.41
N VAL A 56 3.74 5.18 25.13
CA VAL A 56 2.79 6.29 25.21
C VAL A 56 2.59 6.67 26.68
N ALA A 57 3.02 7.86 27.07
CA ALA A 57 2.75 8.41 28.39
C ALA A 57 1.27 8.80 28.50
N ILE A 58 0.64 8.52 29.63
CA ILE A 58 -0.76 8.87 29.87
C ILE A 58 -0.82 10.35 30.31
N PRO A 59 -1.48 11.24 29.55
CA PRO A 59 -1.62 12.65 29.96
C PRO A 59 -2.36 12.77 31.29
N ASP A 60 -2.04 13.79 32.09
CA ASP A 60 -2.62 13.98 33.43
C ASP A 60 -4.15 13.99 33.44
N LYS A 61 -4.76 14.56 32.39
CA LYS A 61 -6.23 14.61 32.20
C LYS A 61 -6.92 13.25 32.08
N PHE A 62 -6.17 12.18 31.80
CA PHE A 62 -6.68 10.83 31.58
C PHE A 62 -6.21 9.83 32.64
N LYS A 63 -5.56 10.29 33.71
CA LYS A 63 -5.07 9.40 34.78
C LYS A 63 -6.20 8.66 35.52
N ASP A 64 -7.35 9.30 35.66
CA ASP A 64 -8.54 8.72 36.30
C ASP A 64 -9.42 7.94 35.31
N ASP A 65 -9.19 8.08 33.99
CA ASP A 65 -9.94 7.40 32.93
C ASP A 65 -9.02 6.94 31.79
N ILE A 66 -8.24 5.90 32.10
CA ILE A 66 -7.27 5.30 31.17
C ILE A 66 -7.99 4.59 30.02
N VAL A 67 -9.19 4.06 30.25
CA VAL A 67 -9.96 3.34 29.23
C VAL A 67 -10.38 4.29 28.11
N ASP A 68 -10.89 5.48 28.46
CA ASP A 68 -11.23 6.50 27.47
C ASP A 68 -10.00 6.97 26.69
N PHE A 69 -8.83 7.05 27.33
CA PHE A 69 -7.59 7.38 26.63
C PHE A 69 -7.19 6.30 25.62
N ILE A 70 -7.24 5.03 26.00
CA ILE A 70 -6.95 3.90 25.09
C ILE A 70 -7.91 3.95 23.90
N ALA A 71 -9.22 4.08 24.15
CA ALA A 71 -10.22 4.16 23.09
C ALA A 71 -9.97 5.38 22.17
N ALA A 72 -9.58 6.52 22.73
CA ALA A 72 -9.25 7.69 21.95
C ALA A 72 -7.99 7.50 21.08
N VAL A 73 -6.99 6.75 21.56
CA VAL A 73 -5.79 6.38 20.78
C VAL A 73 -6.15 5.40 19.66
N GLU A 74 -7.01 4.41 19.90
CA GLU A 74 -7.40 3.40 18.89
C GLU A 74 -8.14 3.99 17.68
N VAL A 75 -8.80 5.14 17.83
CA VAL A 75 -9.50 5.84 16.74
C VAL A 75 -8.53 6.61 15.82
N LEU A 76 -7.25 6.74 16.18
CA LEU A 76 -6.29 7.43 15.34
C LEU A 76 -6.00 6.65 14.05
N ASN A 77 -6.16 7.34 12.91
CA ASN A 77 -5.72 6.81 11.63
C ASN A 77 -4.22 7.03 11.48
N VAL A 78 -3.48 5.95 11.33
CA VAL A 78 -2.03 5.95 11.09
C VAL A 78 -1.78 5.30 9.74
N GLU A 79 -1.06 6.00 8.85
CA GLU A 79 -0.56 5.40 7.63
C GLU A 79 0.58 4.44 7.97
N ALA A 80 0.30 3.15 7.88
CA ALA A 80 1.31 2.11 7.96
C ALA A 80 2.03 1.98 6.63
N ASP A 81 3.34 1.74 6.69
CA ASP A 81 4.07 1.30 5.51
C ASP A 81 3.61 -0.12 5.15
N SER A 82 3.21 -0.29 3.90
CA SER A 82 2.85 -1.60 3.36
C SER A 82 3.90 -2.00 2.34
N SER A 83 4.55 -3.14 2.59
CA SER A 83 5.39 -3.76 1.58
C SER A 83 4.55 -4.00 0.32
N ALA A 84 5.06 -3.50 -0.80
CA ALA A 84 4.51 -3.76 -2.12
C ALA A 84 4.57 -5.27 -2.39
N LYS A 85 3.44 -5.95 -2.47
CA LYS A 85 3.37 -7.40 -2.72
C LYS A 85 2.53 -7.72 -3.94
N VAL A 86 3.00 -8.68 -4.73
CA VAL A 86 2.26 -9.32 -5.82
C VAL A 86 2.08 -10.77 -5.46
N VAL A 87 0.84 -11.22 -5.37
CA VAL A 87 0.48 -12.60 -5.07
C VAL A 87 -0.11 -13.24 -6.31
N VAL A 88 0.45 -14.35 -6.75
CA VAL A 88 -0.03 -15.11 -7.92
C VAL A 88 -0.39 -16.52 -7.46
N ASN A 89 -1.59 -16.98 -7.78
CA ASN A 89 -2.00 -18.35 -7.50
C ASN A 89 -1.93 -19.21 -8.78
N GLU A 90 -1.03 -20.20 -8.83
CA GLU A 90 -0.79 -21.01 -10.04
C GLU A 90 -2.03 -21.81 -10.44
N ARG A 91 -2.77 -22.34 -9.46
CA ARG A 91 -3.94 -23.20 -9.69
C ARG A 91 -5.15 -22.45 -10.23
N THR A 92 -5.40 -21.25 -9.73
CA THR A 92 -6.60 -20.45 -10.09
C THR A 92 -6.30 -19.37 -11.12
N GLY A 93 -5.03 -19.04 -11.36
CA GLY A 93 -4.65 -17.89 -12.17
C GLY A 93 -4.96 -16.54 -11.52
N THR A 94 -5.36 -16.52 -10.25
CA THR A 94 -5.68 -15.28 -9.53
C THR A 94 -4.41 -14.49 -9.25
N ILE A 95 -4.42 -13.20 -9.59
CA ILE A 95 -3.31 -12.27 -9.34
C ILE A 95 -3.83 -11.12 -8.47
N VAL A 96 -3.16 -10.86 -7.34
CA VAL A 96 -3.45 -9.76 -6.43
C VAL A 96 -2.25 -8.85 -6.32
N MET A 97 -2.46 -7.57 -6.58
CA MET A 97 -1.44 -6.53 -6.51
C MET A 97 -1.70 -5.60 -5.31
N GLY A 98 -0.68 -5.41 -4.49
CA GLY A 98 -0.66 -4.38 -3.45
C GLY A 98 -0.55 -2.98 -4.04
N ARG A 99 -1.12 -1.99 -3.33
CA ARG A 99 -1.22 -0.59 -3.75
C ARG A 99 0.11 0.05 -4.17
N ASP A 100 1.21 -0.34 -3.55
CA ASP A 100 2.50 0.34 -3.69
C ASP A 100 3.48 -0.36 -4.65
N VAL A 101 3.04 -1.39 -5.37
CA VAL A 101 3.90 -2.08 -6.35
C VAL A 101 4.12 -1.21 -7.59
N ARG A 102 5.39 -1.05 -7.98
CA ARG A 102 5.78 -0.30 -9.18
C ARG A 102 6.63 -1.15 -10.12
N LEU A 103 6.51 -0.89 -11.43
CA LEU A 103 7.40 -1.43 -12.44
C LEU A 103 8.26 -0.33 -13.04
N SER A 104 9.56 -0.58 -13.15
CA SER A 104 10.43 0.20 -14.03
C SER A 104 10.25 -0.24 -15.49
N THR A 105 10.69 0.60 -16.42
CA THR A 105 10.70 0.29 -17.85
C THR A 105 11.40 -1.04 -18.11
N VAL A 106 10.68 -1.99 -18.72
CA VAL A 106 11.17 -3.35 -18.99
C VAL A 106 10.51 -3.91 -20.24
N ALA A 107 11.27 -4.67 -21.02
CA ALA A 107 10.76 -5.46 -22.12
C ALA A 107 10.97 -6.95 -21.79
N VAL A 108 9.89 -7.73 -21.87
CA VAL A 108 9.89 -9.17 -21.59
C VAL A 108 9.35 -9.89 -22.81
N SER A 109 10.06 -10.94 -23.23
CA SER A 109 9.60 -11.86 -24.26
C SER A 109 9.55 -13.26 -23.67
N HIS A 110 8.38 -13.91 -23.73
CA HIS A 110 8.16 -15.25 -23.19
C HIS A 110 7.21 -16.03 -24.10
N GLY A 111 7.69 -17.11 -24.71
CA GLY A 111 6.91 -17.88 -25.68
C GLY A 111 6.53 -17.03 -26.91
N ASN A 112 5.23 -16.90 -27.15
CA ASN A 112 4.65 -16.04 -28.20
C ASN A 112 4.20 -14.67 -27.68
N LEU A 113 4.46 -14.34 -26.42
CA LEU A 113 4.05 -13.10 -25.77
C LEU A 113 5.23 -12.14 -25.67
N SER A 114 5.01 -10.88 -26.04
CA SER A 114 5.97 -9.78 -25.86
C SER A 114 5.29 -8.64 -25.11
N LEU A 115 5.84 -8.28 -23.96
CA LEU A 115 5.36 -7.22 -23.08
C LEU A 115 6.43 -6.13 -23.02
N ILE A 116 6.04 -4.88 -23.29
CA ILE A 116 6.91 -3.72 -23.10
C ILE A 116 6.21 -2.76 -22.15
N VAL A 117 6.77 -2.59 -20.96
CA VAL A 117 6.33 -1.62 -19.96
C VAL A 117 7.20 -0.38 -20.10
N ARG A 118 6.58 0.79 -20.29
CA ARG A 118 7.26 2.09 -20.33
C ARG A 118 6.57 3.03 -19.35
N GLU A 119 7.37 3.79 -18.63
CA GLU A 119 6.86 4.89 -17.82
C GLU A 119 6.53 6.07 -18.75
N GLU A 120 5.26 6.43 -18.87
CA GLU A 120 4.86 7.64 -19.59
C GLU A 120 4.90 8.85 -18.65
N VAL A 121 5.88 9.74 -18.87
CA VAL A 121 5.92 11.03 -18.18
C VAL A 121 5.12 12.03 -18.99
N ASN A 122 3.89 12.31 -18.56
CA ASN A 122 3.06 13.32 -19.18
C ASN A 122 3.49 14.71 -18.68
N VAL A 123 4.25 15.44 -19.49
CA VAL A 123 4.57 16.86 -19.24
C VAL A 123 3.52 17.75 -19.92
N SER A 124 2.71 18.44 -19.12
CA SER A 124 1.81 19.50 -19.61
C SER A 124 2.51 20.84 -19.45
N GLN A 125 3.11 21.36 -20.52
CA GLN A 125 3.69 22.71 -20.50
C GLN A 125 2.78 23.66 -21.30
N PRO A 126 2.15 24.67 -20.66
CA PRO A 126 1.35 25.66 -21.37
C PRO A 126 2.17 26.50 -22.36
N ASN A 127 1.46 27.14 -23.29
CA ASN A 127 2.03 27.92 -24.39
C ASN A 127 3.02 29.01 -23.88
N PRO A 128 4.19 29.24 -24.52
CA PRO A 128 5.30 30.04 -23.96
C PRO A 128 5.01 31.53 -23.68
N LEU A 129 3.84 32.05 -24.04
CA LEU A 129 3.43 33.46 -23.86
C LEU A 129 2.27 33.64 -22.86
N ALA A 130 1.85 32.60 -22.14
CA ALA A 130 0.81 32.71 -21.12
C ALA A 130 1.43 32.76 -19.72
N GLU A 131 1.10 33.79 -18.93
CA GLU A 131 1.41 33.90 -17.49
C GLU A 131 0.51 32.96 -16.65
N GLY A 132 0.41 31.69 -17.05
CA GLY A 132 -0.41 30.68 -16.37
C GLY A 132 0.45 29.69 -15.59
N GLU A 133 0.09 29.41 -14.35
CA GLU A 133 0.67 28.29 -13.60
C GLU A 133 0.19 26.96 -14.17
N THR A 134 1.12 26.02 -14.36
CA THR A 134 0.83 24.67 -14.83
C THR A 134 -0.11 23.95 -13.86
N VAL A 135 -1.31 23.59 -14.31
CA VAL A 135 -2.26 22.77 -13.55
C VAL A 135 -2.55 21.46 -14.27
N VAL A 136 -2.57 20.36 -13.52
CA VAL A 136 -2.87 19.01 -14.02
C VAL A 136 -4.40 18.89 -14.16
N ALA A 137 -4.89 18.76 -15.39
CA ALA A 137 -6.30 18.48 -15.67
C ALA A 137 -6.41 17.33 -16.69
N PRO A 138 -7.16 16.25 -16.39
CA PRO A 138 -7.32 15.14 -17.33
C PRO A 138 -8.30 15.52 -18.45
N LYS A 139 -7.88 15.38 -19.71
CA LYS A 139 -8.76 15.34 -20.89
C LYS A 139 -8.45 14.11 -21.74
N THR A 140 -9.42 13.21 -21.84
CA THR A 140 -9.39 12.01 -22.68
C THR A 140 -9.81 12.37 -24.11
N ALA A 141 -8.97 12.12 -25.11
CA ALA A 141 -9.35 12.14 -26.52
C ALA A 141 -9.37 10.70 -27.05
N VAL A 142 -10.56 10.17 -27.29
CA VAL A 142 -10.78 8.84 -27.87
C VAL A 142 -10.76 8.98 -29.39
N LYS A 143 -9.78 8.35 -30.07
CA LYS A 143 -9.78 8.18 -31.53
C LYS A 143 -10.13 6.73 -31.84
N VAL A 144 -11.35 6.54 -32.34
CA VAL A 144 -11.92 5.23 -32.70
C VAL A 144 -11.38 4.79 -34.06
N VAL A 145 -10.77 3.61 -34.12
CA VAL A 145 -10.65 2.84 -35.36
C VAL A 145 -11.31 1.49 -35.09
N GLU A 146 -12.39 1.25 -35.80
CA GLU A 146 -13.33 0.16 -35.60
C GLU A 146 -12.90 -1.05 -36.43
N GLU A 147 -12.51 -2.14 -35.76
CA GLU A 147 -12.72 -3.50 -36.27
C GLU A 147 -12.87 -4.47 -35.09
N GLN A 148 -14.11 -4.88 -34.85
CA GLN A 148 -14.62 -5.97 -34.01
C GLN A 148 -13.68 -6.53 -32.92
N GLY A 149 -13.60 -5.82 -31.81
CA GLY A 149 -13.13 -6.33 -30.52
C GLY A 149 -13.86 -5.58 -29.41
N GLN A 150 -14.49 -6.31 -28.48
CA GLN A 150 -15.31 -5.73 -27.42
C GLN A 150 -14.45 -4.80 -26.54
N LEU A 151 -14.81 -3.51 -26.55
CA LEU A 151 -14.05 -2.44 -25.89
C LEU A 151 -14.09 -2.60 -24.37
N VAL A 152 -12.92 -2.76 -23.74
CA VAL A 152 -12.75 -2.51 -22.30
C VAL A 152 -12.13 -1.12 -22.16
N LEU A 153 -12.91 -0.19 -21.63
CA LEU A 153 -12.45 1.15 -21.27
C LEU A 153 -11.62 1.04 -19.99
N LEU A 154 -10.33 1.39 -20.05
CA LEU A 154 -9.46 1.52 -18.89
C LEU A 154 -9.08 2.99 -18.73
N ASP A 155 -9.40 3.57 -17.56
CA ASP A 155 -9.10 4.95 -17.20
C ASP A 155 -7.61 5.09 -16.83
N MET A 156 -6.77 5.40 -17.83
CA MET A 156 -5.30 5.44 -17.69
C MET A 156 -4.73 6.71 -17.03
N ASN A 157 -5.43 7.32 -16.06
CA ASN A 157 -4.97 8.57 -15.42
C ASN A 157 -3.88 8.41 -14.35
N LYS A 158 -3.36 7.21 -14.12
CA LYS A 158 -2.23 6.93 -13.23
C LYS A 158 -1.41 5.81 -13.90
N GLY A 159 -0.08 5.91 -13.88
CA GLY A 159 0.82 4.99 -14.60
C GLY A 159 0.37 3.54 -14.56
N VAL A 160 0.53 2.85 -15.70
CA VAL A 160 -0.01 1.51 -15.99
C VAL A 160 0.03 0.61 -14.76
N SER A 161 -1.15 0.22 -14.26
CA SER A 161 -1.22 -0.70 -13.13
C SER A 161 -0.92 -2.12 -13.64
N ILE A 162 -0.13 -2.91 -12.89
CA ILE A 162 0.11 -4.31 -13.31
C ILE A 162 -1.20 -5.10 -13.36
N GLY A 163 -2.24 -4.70 -12.61
CA GLY A 163 -3.57 -5.31 -12.72
C GLY A 163 -4.12 -5.24 -14.15
N GLU A 164 -3.94 -4.11 -14.85
CA GLU A 164 -4.32 -3.95 -16.25
C GLU A 164 -3.42 -4.79 -17.17
N ILE A 165 -2.13 -4.90 -16.88
CA ILE A 165 -1.19 -5.77 -17.62
C ILE A 165 -1.60 -7.24 -17.47
N ALA A 166 -1.90 -7.69 -16.25
CA ALA A 166 -2.32 -9.05 -15.97
C ALA A 166 -3.65 -9.38 -16.66
N ASN A 167 -4.62 -8.45 -16.62
CA ASN A 167 -5.88 -8.59 -17.33
C ASN A 167 -5.68 -8.63 -18.85
N ALA A 168 -4.82 -7.77 -19.41
CA ALA A 168 -4.51 -7.76 -20.83
C ALA A 168 -3.82 -9.06 -21.28
N LEU A 169 -2.85 -9.56 -20.52
CA LEU A 169 -2.16 -10.81 -20.82
C LEU A 169 -3.09 -12.03 -20.71
N ASN A 170 -3.97 -12.06 -19.70
CA ASN A 170 -4.98 -13.11 -19.56
C ASN A 170 -5.98 -13.06 -20.73
N ALA A 171 -6.40 -11.88 -21.17
CA ALA A 171 -7.27 -11.70 -22.34
C ALA A 171 -6.62 -12.16 -23.66
N ILE A 172 -5.29 -12.15 -23.75
CA ILE A 172 -4.52 -12.64 -24.91
C ILE A 172 -4.24 -14.16 -24.82
N GLY A 173 -4.64 -14.80 -23.72
CA GLY A 173 -4.54 -16.26 -23.54
C GLY A 173 -3.25 -16.73 -22.88
N ALA A 174 -2.54 -15.85 -22.16
CA ALA A 174 -1.40 -16.25 -21.34
C ALA A 174 -1.83 -17.24 -20.25
N THR A 175 -1.13 -18.37 -20.10
CA THR A 175 -1.43 -19.30 -19.02
C THR A 175 -0.93 -18.75 -17.68
N PRO A 176 -1.48 -19.18 -16.53
CA PRO A 176 -0.96 -18.81 -15.22
C PRO A 176 0.54 -19.06 -15.08
N ARG A 177 1.06 -20.11 -15.71
CA ARG A 177 2.50 -20.42 -15.74
C ARG A 177 3.31 -19.39 -16.52
N ASP A 178 2.81 -18.95 -17.67
CA ASP A 178 3.47 -17.90 -18.47
C ASP A 178 3.52 -16.58 -17.69
N LEU A 179 2.43 -16.24 -16.99
CA LEU A 179 2.37 -15.05 -16.13
C LEU A 179 3.39 -15.12 -15.00
N ILE A 180 3.49 -16.26 -14.32
CA ILE A 180 4.50 -16.49 -13.27
C ILE A 180 5.91 -16.33 -13.84
N ALA A 181 6.19 -16.91 -15.01
CA ALA A 181 7.49 -16.80 -15.65
C ALA A 181 7.85 -15.35 -16.03
N ILE A 182 6.88 -14.59 -16.55
CA ILE A 182 7.04 -13.17 -16.86
C ILE A 182 7.33 -12.37 -15.57
N PHE A 183 6.55 -12.56 -14.50
CA PHE A 183 6.77 -11.84 -13.24
C PHE A 183 8.09 -12.22 -12.56
N LEU A 184 8.51 -13.48 -12.65
CA LEU A 184 9.83 -13.91 -12.19
C LEU A 184 10.95 -13.25 -13.00
N ALA A 185 10.79 -13.12 -14.32
CA ALA A 185 11.75 -12.43 -15.17
C ALA A 185 11.85 -10.93 -14.83
N ILE A 186 10.72 -10.26 -14.60
CA ILE A 186 10.66 -8.84 -14.18
C ILE A 186 11.28 -8.64 -12.79
N LYS A 187 11.06 -9.59 -11.86
CA LYS A 187 11.74 -9.59 -10.55
C LYS A 187 13.25 -9.78 -10.71
N ALA A 188 13.68 -10.70 -11.55
CA ALA A 188 15.10 -10.99 -11.80
C ALA A 188 15.82 -9.83 -12.51
N SER A 189 15.13 -9.05 -13.33
CA SER A 189 15.69 -7.83 -13.94
C SER A 189 15.81 -6.65 -12.95
N GLY A 190 15.29 -6.78 -11.73
CA GLY A 190 15.21 -5.70 -10.76
C GLY A 190 14.18 -4.63 -11.12
N SER A 191 13.30 -4.91 -12.09
CA SER A 191 12.29 -3.95 -12.56
C SER A 191 11.02 -4.00 -11.73
N LEU A 192 10.82 -5.03 -10.89
CA LEU A 192 9.72 -5.11 -9.93
C LEU A 192 10.11 -4.50 -8.58
N HIS A 193 9.49 -3.38 -8.24
CA HIS A 193 9.58 -2.79 -6.90
C HIS A 193 8.50 -3.41 -6.02
N GLY A 194 8.83 -4.57 -5.43
CA GLY A 194 7.94 -5.31 -4.55
C GLY A 194 8.33 -6.79 -4.41
N GLU A 195 7.64 -7.47 -3.52
CA GLU A 195 7.81 -8.91 -3.29
C GLU A 195 6.81 -9.70 -4.16
N LEU A 196 7.32 -10.67 -4.93
CA LEU A 196 6.49 -11.65 -5.64
C LEU A 196 6.33 -12.91 -4.78
N ILE A 197 5.08 -13.30 -4.50
CA ILE A 197 4.67 -14.49 -3.77
C ILE A 197 3.86 -15.39 -4.71
N ILE A 198 4.17 -16.68 -4.74
CA ILE A 198 3.47 -17.68 -5.56
C ILE A 198 2.76 -18.67 -4.64
N LEU A 199 1.48 -18.94 -4.91
CA LEU A 199 0.57 -19.78 -4.11
C LEU A 199 -0.07 -20.92 -4.92
#